data_AF-A0A117E1W4-F1
#
_entry.id   AF-A0A117E1W4-F1
#
_cell.length_a   1.000
_cell.length_b   1.000
_cell.length_c   1.000
_cell.angle_alpha   90.00
_cell.angle_beta   90.00
_cell.angle_gamma   90.00
#
_symmetry.space_group_name_H-M   'P 1'
#
loop_
_entity.id
_entity.type
_entity.pdbx_description
1 polymer ?
#
loop_
_entity_poly.entity_id
_entity_poly.type
_entity_poly.pdbx_seq_one_letter_code
_entity_poly.pdbx_strand_id
1 'polypeptide(L)'
;MFPQRNALRLSQRAAQQLRAAPVRSTVQRRLNSSDSKLPSWAADNAFNREREAVKHHAAATSGAYLDQLMSWFFKGVVVLTQWLVFLLQTCGASSPSITFYFPRSAVIPILIAGGINSYNLWNEHWEHWAHMPPLEERTEYPYQNIRVKNFPWGDGDKTIFWNSDVNYHNKDKAT
;
A
#
# COMPACT_ATOMS: atom_id res chain seq x y z
N MET A 1 34.98 -58.89 -31.36
CA MET A 1 34.36 -58.33 -30.13
C MET A 1 34.02 -56.85 -30.32
N PHE A 2 32.91 -56.51 -30.98
CA PHE A 2 32.50 -55.12 -31.25
C PHE A 2 31.02 -54.72 -30.98
N PRO A 3 30.06 -55.57 -30.55
CA PRO A 3 28.68 -55.12 -30.38
C PRO A 3 28.37 -54.46 -29.00
N GLN A 4 29.16 -54.72 -27.95
CA GLN A 4 28.85 -54.23 -26.59
C GLN A 4 29.06 -52.72 -26.38
N ARG A 5 30.05 -52.12 -27.07
CA ARG A 5 30.38 -50.69 -26.88
C ARG A 5 29.36 -49.74 -27.52
N ASN A 6 28.66 -50.18 -28.57
CA ASN A 6 27.63 -49.39 -29.22
C ASN A 6 26.31 -49.42 -28.43
N ALA A 7 25.97 -50.56 -27.82
CA ALA A 7 24.78 -50.69 -26.98
C ALA A 7 24.86 -49.81 -25.72
N LEU A 8 26.04 -49.71 -25.08
CA LEU A 8 26.22 -48.87 -23.89
C LEU A 8 26.08 -47.36 -24.20
N ARG A 9 26.56 -46.92 -25.37
CA ARG A 9 26.41 -45.52 -25.81
C ARG A 9 24.97 -45.19 -26.20
N LEU A 10 24.24 -46.16 -26.75
CA LEU A 10 22.82 -46.01 -27.06
C LEU A 10 21.97 -45.98 -25.78
N SER A 11 22.26 -46.84 -24.79
CA SER A 11 21.56 -46.87 -23.50
C SER A 11 21.84 -45.63 -22.65
N GLN A 12 23.06 -45.10 -22.68
CA GLN A 12 23.40 -43.83 -22.01
C GLN A 12 22.64 -42.64 -22.61
N ARG A 13 22.46 -42.59 -23.94
CA ARG A 13 21.65 -41.53 -24.61
C ARG A 13 20.16 -41.68 -24.32
N ALA A 14 19.63 -42.90 -24.31
CA ALA A 14 18.24 -43.16 -23.95
C ALA A 14 17.96 -42.82 -22.47
N ALA A 15 18.91 -43.11 -21.56
CA ALA A 15 18.80 -42.78 -20.15
C ALA A 15 18.93 -41.27 -19.86
N GLN A 16 19.65 -40.51 -20.70
CA GLN A 16 19.70 -39.04 -20.61
C GLN A 16 18.39 -38.38 -21.05
N GLN A 17 17.66 -38.96 -22.01
CA GLN A 17 16.35 -38.45 -22.44
C GLN A 17 15.27 -38.62 -21.36
N LEU A 18 15.35 -39.67 -20.53
CA LEU A 18 14.40 -39.90 -19.43
C LEU A 18 14.67 -39.07 -18.17
N ARG A 19 15.84 -38.44 -18.05
CA ARG A 19 16.20 -37.57 -16.91
C ARG A 19 15.96 -36.08 -17.13
N ALA A 20 15.57 -35.67 -18.34
CA ALA A 20 15.24 -34.28 -18.62
C ALA A 20 13.75 -34.03 -18.33
N ALA A 21 13.42 -33.64 -17.09
CA ALA A 21 12.11 -33.12 -16.76
C ALA A 21 11.78 -31.94 -17.71
N PRO A 22 10.74 -32.02 -18.57
CA PRO A 22 10.41 -30.92 -19.49
C PRO A 22 9.88 -29.68 -18.77
N VAL A 23 9.65 -29.78 -17.44
CA VAL A 23 9.05 -28.73 -16.61
C VAL A 23 10.01 -27.57 -16.35
N ARG A 24 11.33 -27.79 -16.40
CA ARG A 24 12.29 -26.69 -16.17
C ARG A 24 12.44 -25.77 -17.38
N SER A 25 12.23 -26.28 -18.60
CA SER A 25 12.38 -25.47 -19.82
C SER A 25 11.20 -24.52 -20.08
N THR A 26 9.98 -24.90 -19.67
CA THR A 26 8.78 -24.09 -19.84
C THR A 26 8.72 -22.92 -18.85
N VAL A 27 9.19 -23.09 -17.61
CA VAL A 27 9.24 -22.00 -16.61
C VAL A 27 10.41 -21.04 -16.90
N GLN A 28 11.59 -21.56 -17.27
CA GLN A 28 12.73 -20.72 -17.65
C GLN A 28 12.42 -19.82 -18.85
N ARG A 29 11.55 -20.27 -19.78
CA ARG A 29 11.13 -19.48 -20.95
C ARG A 29 10.13 -18.37 -20.61
N ARG A 30 9.31 -18.52 -19.56
CA ARG A 30 8.33 -17.49 -19.14
C ARG A 30 8.97 -16.34 -18.38
N LEU A 31 10.08 -16.58 -17.69
CA LEU A 31 10.73 -15.58 -16.84
C LEU A 31 11.88 -14.83 -17.53
N ASN A 32 12.24 -15.23 -18.77
CA ASN A 32 13.36 -14.65 -19.52
C ASN A 32 12.88 -13.80 -20.71
N SER A 33 11.81 -13.02 -20.50
CA SER A 33 11.31 -12.03 -21.47
C SER A 33 11.79 -10.63 -21.10
N SER A 34 13.10 -10.45 -21.04
CA SER A 34 13.75 -9.16 -20.90
C SER A 34 14.97 -9.13 -21.80
N ASP A 35 14.71 -9.18 -23.11
CA ASP A 35 15.46 -8.43 -24.11
C ASP A 35 14.85 -8.70 -25.49
N SER A 36 14.56 -7.61 -26.19
CA SER A 36 13.98 -7.57 -27.53
C SER A 36 14.95 -8.15 -28.56
N LYS A 37 14.94 -9.48 -28.72
CA LYS A 37 15.41 -10.15 -29.95
C LYS A 37 14.31 -10.27 -31.01
N LEU A 38 13.27 -9.45 -30.92
CA LEU A 38 12.25 -9.38 -31.95
C LEU A 38 12.76 -8.46 -33.07
N PRO A 39 12.63 -8.86 -34.34
CA PRO A 39 12.97 -8.00 -35.48
C PRO A 39 12.29 -6.63 -35.36
N SER A 40 12.89 -5.56 -35.89
CA SER A 40 12.35 -4.18 -35.77
C SER A 40 10.88 -4.07 -36.17
N TRP A 41 10.46 -4.78 -37.22
CA TRP A 41 9.07 -4.82 -37.67
C TRP A 41 8.10 -5.49 -36.68
N ALA A 42 8.59 -6.37 -35.80
CA ALA A 42 7.81 -7.04 -34.76
C ALA A 42 7.84 -6.26 -33.43
N ALA A 43 8.86 -5.43 -33.23
CA ALA A 43 8.94 -4.47 -32.13
C ALA A 43 8.06 -3.22 -32.39
N ASP A 44 7.98 -2.76 -33.64
CA ASP A 44 7.29 -1.52 -34.04
C ASP A 44 5.84 -1.74 -34.51
N ASN A 45 5.08 -2.54 -33.77
CA ASN A 45 3.67 -2.82 -34.04
C ASN A 45 2.73 -1.78 -33.39
N ALA A 46 1.52 -1.63 -33.93
CA ALA A 46 0.50 -0.70 -33.43
C ALA A 46 0.25 -0.84 -31.92
N PHE A 47 0.19 -2.07 -31.41
CA PHE A 47 0.01 -2.35 -29.97
C PHE A 47 1.16 -1.80 -29.09
N ASN A 48 2.41 -1.90 -29.55
CA ASN A 48 3.55 -1.39 -28.78
C ASN A 48 3.58 0.14 -28.79
N ARG A 49 3.20 0.77 -29.89
CA ARG A 49 3.05 2.24 -29.99
C ARG A 49 1.93 2.76 -29.09
N GLU A 50 0.80 2.06 -29.04
CA GLU A 50 -0.29 2.38 -28.10
C GLU A 50 0.15 2.23 -26.65
N ARG A 51 0.94 1.19 -26.32
CA ARG A 51 1.49 1.01 -24.97
C ARG A 51 2.46 2.11 -24.59
N GLU A 52 3.31 2.54 -25.51
CA GLU A 52 4.21 3.69 -25.28
C GLU A 52 3.40 4.98 -25.12
N ALA A 53 2.39 5.22 -25.96
CA ALA A 53 1.49 6.36 -25.82
C ALA A 53 0.74 6.36 -24.48
N VAL A 54 0.25 5.19 -24.01
CA VAL A 54 -0.39 5.04 -22.70
C VAL A 54 0.62 5.26 -21.57
N LYS A 55 1.86 4.80 -21.70
CA LYS A 55 2.93 5.07 -20.72
C LYS A 55 3.28 6.56 -20.68
N HIS A 56 3.40 7.22 -21.82
CA HIS A 56 3.65 8.66 -21.90
C HIS A 56 2.47 9.47 -21.37
N HIS A 57 1.24 9.06 -21.68
CA HIS A 57 0.04 9.68 -21.13
C HIS A 57 -0.04 9.49 -19.62
N ALA A 58 0.17 8.26 -19.12
CA ALA A 58 0.21 7.97 -17.69
C ALA A 58 1.32 8.74 -16.97
N ALA A 59 2.50 8.86 -17.57
CA ALA A 59 3.61 9.65 -17.05
C ALA A 59 3.32 11.15 -17.06
N ALA A 60 2.59 11.67 -18.05
CA ALA A 60 2.14 13.06 -18.07
C ALA A 60 1.04 13.32 -17.02
N THR A 61 0.10 12.38 -16.85
CA THR A 61 -0.93 12.43 -15.80
C THR A 61 -0.33 12.31 -14.40
N SER A 62 0.68 11.46 -14.21
CA SER A 62 1.36 11.28 -12.93
C SER A 62 2.46 12.31 -12.67
N GLY A 63 3.12 12.83 -13.70
CA GLY A 63 4.22 13.81 -13.61
C GLY A 63 3.71 15.19 -13.20
N ALA A 64 2.49 15.54 -13.60
CA ALA A 64 1.78 16.71 -13.08
C ALA A 64 1.71 16.75 -11.54
N TYR A 65 1.80 15.61 -10.84
CA TYR A 65 1.83 15.59 -9.37
C TYR A 65 3.18 16.02 -8.76
N LEU A 66 4.31 15.71 -9.39
CA LEU A 66 5.64 16.00 -8.84
C LEU A 66 6.19 17.33 -9.36
N ASP A 67 5.91 17.67 -10.61
CA ASP A 67 6.37 18.93 -11.22
C ASP A 67 5.67 20.15 -10.60
N GLN A 68 4.39 20.02 -10.23
CA GLN A 68 3.71 21.07 -9.47
C GLN A 68 4.34 21.20 -8.06
N LEU A 69 4.66 20.10 -7.39
CA LEU A 69 5.24 20.12 -6.04
C LEU A 69 6.62 20.80 -6.01
N MET A 70 7.47 20.52 -6.99
CA MET A 70 8.77 21.19 -7.15
C MET A 70 8.60 22.66 -7.57
N SER A 71 7.66 22.96 -8.48
CA SER A 71 7.42 24.34 -8.89
C SER A 71 6.96 25.23 -7.73
N TRP A 72 6.16 24.75 -6.78
CA TRP A 72 5.74 25.55 -5.62
C TRP A 72 6.86 25.70 -4.57
N PHE A 73 7.71 24.68 -4.41
CA PHE A 73 8.88 24.75 -3.51
C PHE A 73 9.93 25.76 -4.01
N PHE A 74 10.19 25.80 -5.32
CA PHE A 74 11.11 26.79 -5.93
C PHE A 74 10.45 28.16 -6.13
N LYS A 75 9.15 28.24 -6.45
CA LYS A 75 8.42 29.51 -6.52
C LYS A 75 8.25 30.16 -5.15
N GLY A 76 8.13 29.41 -4.05
CA GLY A 76 8.05 29.97 -2.70
C GLY A 76 9.21 30.89 -2.31
N VAL A 77 10.40 30.69 -2.90
CA VAL A 77 11.58 31.54 -2.69
C VAL A 77 11.58 32.80 -3.59
N VAL A 78 10.91 32.75 -4.76
CA VAL A 78 10.86 33.86 -5.73
C VAL A 78 9.55 34.67 -5.65
N VAL A 79 8.53 34.13 -4.99
CA VAL A 79 7.18 34.69 -4.93
C VAL A 79 7.09 35.96 -4.06
N LEU A 80 8.05 36.24 -3.17
CA LEU A 80 8.06 37.52 -2.44
C LEU A 80 8.36 38.76 -3.32
N THR A 81 8.91 38.59 -4.52
CA THR A 81 9.31 39.72 -5.39
C THR A 81 8.47 39.90 -6.66
N GLN A 82 7.58 38.95 -7.00
CA GLN A 82 6.87 38.96 -8.30
C GLN A 82 5.34 39.10 -8.20
N TRP A 83 4.77 39.41 -7.02
CA TRP A 83 3.31 39.52 -6.83
C TRP A 83 2.67 40.83 -7.35
N LEU A 84 3.45 41.84 -7.75
CA LEU A 84 2.88 43.12 -8.19
C LEU A 84 2.56 43.21 -9.70
N VAL A 85 3.03 42.27 -10.52
CA VAL A 85 2.96 42.38 -12.00
C VAL A 85 2.00 41.35 -12.65
N PHE A 86 1.53 40.34 -11.92
CA PHE A 86 0.75 39.24 -12.48
C PHE A 86 -0.77 39.37 -12.28
N LEU A 87 -1.31 40.59 -12.27
CA LEU A 87 -2.75 40.85 -12.15
C LEU A 87 -3.43 41.23 -13.48
N LEU A 88 -2.78 41.02 -14.63
CA LEU A 88 -3.35 41.43 -15.92
C LEU A 88 -3.19 40.47 -17.11
N GLN A 89 -2.80 39.19 -16.91
CA GLN A 89 -2.78 38.23 -18.01
C GLN A 89 -3.08 36.82 -17.54
N THR A 90 -4.33 36.37 -17.73
CA THR A 90 -4.72 35.14 -18.46
C THR A 90 -6.18 34.80 -18.13
N CYS A 91 -7.10 35.57 -18.72
CA CYS A 91 -8.38 34.99 -19.14
C CYS A 91 -8.09 34.00 -20.27
N GLY A 92 -8.37 32.72 -20.07
CA GLY A 92 -8.10 31.67 -21.05
C GLY A 92 -8.38 30.27 -20.51
N ALA A 93 -9.53 30.08 -19.86
CA ALA A 93 -9.95 28.78 -19.35
C ALA A 93 -10.57 27.94 -20.48
N SER A 94 -9.91 26.83 -20.86
CA SER A 94 -10.57 25.71 -21.53
C SER A 94 -10.47 24.47 -20.64
N SER A 95 -11.65 24.05 -20.15
CA SER A 95 -12.02 22.75 -19.57
C SER A 95 -11.40 22.31 -18.22
N PRO A 96 -12.17 22.35 -17.11
CA PRO A 96 -11.81 21.66 -15.89
C PRO A 96 -12.51 20.29 -15.78
N SER A 97 -11.75 19.20 -15.86
CA SER A 97 -12.19 17.89 -15.39
C SER A 97 -12.10 17.87 -13.86
N ILE A 98 -13.26 17.96 -13.20
CA ILE A 98 -13.48 18.34 -11.80
C ILE A 98 -13.08 17.29 -10.74
N THR A 99 -12.08 16.42 -10.96
CA THR A 99 -11.88 15.29 -10.02
C THR A 99 -10.45 14.99 -9.58
N PHE A 100 -9.41 15.69 -10.07
CA PHE A 100 -8.04 15.19 -9.86
C PHE A 100 -6.96 16.18 -9.40
N TYR A 101 -7.32 17.43 -9.08
CA TYR A 101 -6.31 18.46 -8.75
C TYR A 101 -5.98 18.62 -7.25
N PHE A 102 -6.65 17.91 -6.34
CA PHE A 102 -6.55 18.18 -4.90
C PHE A 102 -5.87 17.15 -3.97
N PRO A 103 -5.55 15.89 -4.33
CA PRO A 103 -5.42 14.87 -3.29
C PRO A 103 -4.02 14.67 -2.69
N ARG A 104 -2.96 15.42 -3.05
CA ARG A 104 -1.62 15.19 -2.45
C ARG A 104 -1.09 16.36 -1.62
N SER A 105 -1.18 17.59 -2.11
CA SER A 105 -0.75 18.79 -1.39
C SER A 105 -1.74 19.22 -0.30
N ALA A 106 -3.03 18.93 -0.46
CA ALA A 106 -4.03 19.21 0.57
C ALA A 106 -4.02 18.17 1.70
N VAL A 107 -3.59 16.94 1.41
CA VAL A 107 -3.58 15.85 2.40
C VAL A 107 -2.59 16.12 3.52
N ILE A 108 -1.39 16.63 3.22
CA ILE A 108 -0.37 16.91 4.25
C ILE A 108 -0.87 17.92 5.30
N PRO A 109 -1.37 19.13 4.95
CA PRO A 109 -1.88 20.07 5.95
C PRO A 109 -3.15 19.56 6.64
N ILE A 110 -4.02 18.80 5.96
CA ILE A 110 -5.22 18.22 6.60
C ILE A 110 -4.84 17.15 7.63
N LEU A 111 -3.85 16.30 7.34
CA LEU A 111 -3.35 15.31 8.29
C LEU A 111 -2.65 15.98 9.49
N ILE A 112 -1.90 17.06 9.27
CA ILE A 112 -1.28 17.82 10.36
C ILE A 112 -2.37 18.45 11.24
N ALA A 113 -3.35 19.15 10.64
CA ALA A 113 -4.44 19.76 11.38
C ALA A 113 -5.28 18.72 12.14
N GLY A 114 -5.60 17.60 11.49
CA GLY A 114 -6.29 16.47 12.13
C GLY A 114 -5.48 15.86 13.27
N GLY A 115 -4.18 15.67 13.08
CA GLY A 115 -3.27 15.15 14.10
C GLY A 115 -3.16 16.05 15.33
N ILE A 116 -3.11 17.37 15.14
CA ILE A 116 -3.11 18.33 16.25
C ILE A 116 -4.42 18.24 17.04
N ASN A 117 -5.57 18.20 16.36
CA ASN A 117 -6.87 18.07 17.02
C ASN A 117 -6.98 16.76 17.81
N SER A 118 -6.62 15.63 17.18
CA SER A 118 -6.63 14.32 17.83
C SER A 118 -5.67 14.25 19.04
N TYR A 119 -4.53 14.93 18.98
CA TYR A 119 -3.59 15.01 20.11
C TYR A 119 -4.18 15.79 21.29
N ASN A 120 -4.88 16.90 21.04
CA ASN A 120 -5.54 17.65 22.10
C ASN A 120 -6.65 16.83 22.76
N LEU A 121 -7.52 16.21 21.97
CA LEU A 121 -8.57 15.31 22.46
C LEU A 121 -8.01 14.11 23.23
N TRP A 122 -6.86 13.59 22.82
CA TRP A 122 -6.16 12.52 23.52
C TRP A 122 -5.71 12.95 24.93
N ASN A 123 -5.14 14.15 25.07
CA ASN A 123 -4.73 14.66 26.37
C ASN A 123 -5.94 14.90 27.29
N GLU A 124 -7.01 15.51 26.78
CA GLU A 124 -8.27 15.70 27.51
C GLU A 124 -8.89 14.36 27.95
N HIS A 125 -8.81 13.33 27.09
CA HIS A 125 -9.28 11.99 27.42
C HIS A 125 -8.51 11.37 28.59
N TRP A 126 -7.18 11.52 28.62
CA TRP A 126 -6.35 11.02 29.72
C TRP A 126 -6.54 11.81 31.01
N GLU A 127 -6.73 13.14 30.90
CA GLU A 127 -7.12 13.95 32.04
C GLU A 127 -8.46 13.49 32.61
N HIS A 128 -9.49 13.30 31.78
CA HIS A 128 -10.77 12.74 32.24
C HIS A 128 -10.62 11.34 32.86
N TRP A 129 -9.79 10.49 32.26
CA TRP A 129 -9.52 9.15 32.77
C TRP A 129 -8.88 9.17 34.16
N ALA A 130 -7.93 10.08 34.41
CA ALA A 130 -7.23 10.21 35.68
C ALA A 130 -8.14 10.65 36.84
N HIS A 131 -9.25 11.33 36.57
CA HIS A 131 -10.20 11.80 37.59
C HIS A 131 -11.38 10.84 37.82
N MET A 132 -11.51 9.77 37.04
CA MET A 132 -12.56 8.77 37.27
C MET A 132 -12.25 7.92 38.51
N PRO A 133 -13.29 7.41 39.21
CA PRO A 133 -13.09 6.50 40.33
C PRO A 133 -12.34 5.24 39.86
N PRO A 134 -11.60 4.58 40.77
CA PRO A 134 -10.86 3.37 40.46
C PRO A 134 -11.79 2.31 39.86
N LEU A 135 -11.25 1.48 38.96
CA LEU A 135 -12.04 0.54 38.16
C LEU A 135 -12.85 -0.46 39.00
N GLU A 136 -12.36 -0.84 40.18
CA GLU A 136 -13.01 -1.77 41.10
C GLU A 136 -14.29 -1.19 41.73
N GLU A 137 -14.33 0.13 41.91
CA GLU A 137 -15.47 0.85 42.49
C GLU A 137 -16.54 1.16 41.44
N ARG A 138 -16.18 1.14 40.15
CA ARG A 138 -17.12 1.43 39.07
C ARG A 138 -18.21 0.36 38.99
N THR A 139 -19.46 0.79 38.84
CA THR A 139 -20.60 -0.12 38.76
C THR A 139 -20.58 -0.93 37.46
N GLU A 140 -20.22 -2.21 37.56
CA GLU A 140 -20.41 -3.20 36.48
C GLU A 140 -21.88 -3.65 36.47
N TYR A 141 -22.52 -3.52 35.31
CA TYR A 141 -23.90 -3.95 35.11
C TYR A 141 -23.96 -5.41 34.65
N PRO A 142 -25.06 -6.15 34.88
CA PRO A 142 -25.16 -7.56 34.49
C PRO A 142 -24.93 -7.80 32.99
N TYR A 143 -25.30 -6.86 32.13
CA TYR A 143 -25.06 -7.01 30.69
C TYR A 143 -23.61 -6.74 30.26
N GLN A 144 -22.75 -6.23 31.14
CA GLN A 144 -21.34 -5.99 30.86
C GLN A 144 -20.52 -7.25 31.13
N ASN A 145 -19.46 -7.45 30.34
CA ASN A 145 -18.55 -8.59 30.47
C ASN A 145 -19.22 -9.99 30.59
N ILE A 146 -20.37 -10.20 29.94
CA ILE A 146 -21.00 -11.52 29.91
C ILE A 146 -20.04 -12.54 29.28
N ARG A 147 -19.92 -13.71 29.92
CA ARG A 147 -19.19 -14.88 29.41
C ARG A 147 -20.06 -16.12 29.49
N VAL A 148 -20.67 -16.51 28.35
CA VAL A 148 -21.40 -17.79 28.23
C VAL A 148 -20.45 -18.97 28.02
N LYS A 149 -19.32 -18.70 27.35
CA LYS A 149 -18.22 -19.65 27.12
C LYS A 149 -16.91 -18.91 27.29
N ASN A 150 -15.92 -19.61 27.82
CA ASN A 150 -14.57 -19.08 27.96
C ASN A 150 -13.91 -18.94 26.57
N PHE A 151 -13.04 -17.94 26.42
CA PHE A 151 -12.19 -17.82 25.24
C PHE A 151 -11.23 -19.01 25.14
N PRO A 152 -10.86 -19.46 23.92
CA PRO A 152 -9.99 -20.62 23.73
C PRO A 152 -8.49 -20.29 23.92
N TRP A 153 -8.15 -19.16 24.54
CA TRP A 153 -6.77 -18.73 24.79
C TRP A 153 -6.63 -18.07 26.16
N GLY A 154 -5.38 -17.99 26.64
CA GLY A 154 -5.06 -17.31 27.89
C GLY A 154 -5.80 -17.90 29.10
N ASP A 155 -6.39 -17.02 29.91
CA ASP A 155 -7.21 -17.37 31.08
C ASP A 155 -8.68 -17.62 30.73
N GLY A 156 -9.06 -17.51 29.45
CA GLY A 156 -10.42 -17.70 28.97
C GLY A 156 -11.37 -16.54 29.26
N ASP A 157 -10.90 -15.45 29.87
CA ASP A 157 -11.75 -14.36 30.38
C ASP A 157 -11.49 -13.03 29.63
N LYS A 158 -10.22 -12.80 29.28
CA LYS A 158 -9.77 -11.57 28.62
C LYS A 158 -9.82 -11.69 27.09
N THR A 159 -10.22 -10.60 26.44
CA THR A 159 -10.19 -10.48 24.98
C THR A 159 -8.76 -10.27 24.48
N ILE A 160 -8.55 -10.36 23.16
CA ILE A 160 -7.25 -10.12 22.52
C ILE A 160 -6.77 -8.67 22.73
N PHE A 161 -7.71 -7.73 22.80
CA PHE A 161 -7.44 -6.31 23.01
C PHE A 161 -7.82 -5.88 24.44
N TRP A 162 -7.52 -6.73 25.43
CA TRP A 162 -7.75 -6.42 26.84
C TRP A 162 -6.63 -5.54 27.40
N ASN A 163 -6.99 -4.41 28.01
CA ASN A 163 -6.07 -3.57 28.74
C ASN A 163 -6.49 -3.47 30.22
N SER A 164 -5.63 -3.94 31.14
CA SER A 164 -5.89 -3.94 32.59
C SER A 164 -6.13 -2.55 33.19
N ASP A 165 -5.64 -1.50 32.54
CA ASP A 165 -5.75 -0.12 33.04
C ASP A 165 -7.12 0.50 32.75
N VAL A 166 -7.91 -0.11 31.85
CA VAL A 166 -9.23 0.39 31.43
C VAL A 166 -10.33 -0.67 31.49
N ASN A 167 -9.96 -1.94 31.46
CA ASN A 167 -10.85 -3.08 31.51
C ASN A 167 -10.67 -3.82 32.83
N TYR A 168 -11.78 -3.98 33.53
CA TYR A 168 -11.90 -4.75 34.76
C TYR A 168 -13.11 -5.66 34.63
N HIS A 169 -13.01 -6.88 35.17
CA HIS A 169 -14.11 -7.82 35.22
C HIS A 169 -14.24 -8.37 36.64
N ASN A 170 -15.37 -8.09 37.27
CA ASN A 170 -15.72 -8.65 38.57
C ASN A 170 -16.46 -9.97 38.37
N LYS A 171 -15.82 -11.08 38.75
CA LYS A 171 -16.40 -12.42 38.63
C LYS A 171 -17.47 -12.72 39.68
N ASP A 172 -17.46 -11.99 40.79
CA ASP A 172 -18.41 -12.17 41.89
C ASP A 172 -19.75 -11.48 41.60
N LYS A 173 -19.74 -10.49 40.70
CA LYS A 173 -20.95 -9.92 40.09
C LYS A 173 -21.40 -10.78 38.91
N ALA A 174 -21.65 -12.05 39.20
CA ALA A 174 -22.28 -12.94 38.23
C ALA A 174 -23.69 -12.42 37.91
N THR A 175 -23.95 -12.26 36.60
CA THR A 175 -25.31 -12.28 36.01
C THR A 175 -26.13 -13.45 36.49
#